data_AF-A0A3B3V756-F1
#
_entry.id   AF-A0A3B3V756-F1
#
_cell.length_a   1.000
_cell.length_b   1.000
_cell.length_c   1.000
_cell.angle_alpha   90.00
_cell.angle_beta   90.00
_cell.angle_gamma   90.00
#
_symmetry.space_group_name_H-M   'P 1'
#
loop_
_entity.id
_entity.type
_entity.pdbx_description
1 polymer ?
#
loop_
_entity_poly.entity_id
_entity_poly.type
_entity_poly.pdbx_seq_one_letter_code
_entity_poly.pdbx_strand_id
1 'polypeptide(L)'
;MAAWFPDGIHSDGSIYPILPGGYAIVGAAALSGAVTHTVSTAVIVFELTGQISHILPVMIAVILANAVAQSLQPSLYDSIIRIKKLPYLPELGWGHHEYVQHNILMKSLKQICNSTCLLKITLYNYSKRTTFT
;
A
#
# COMPACT_ATOMS: atom_id res chain seq x y z
N MET A 1 15.40 26.22 15.87
CA MET A 1 16.87 26.10 15.85
C MET A 1 17.59 27.40 15.53
N ALA A 2 17.26 28.13 14.46
CA ALA A 2 17.97 29.38 14.11
C ALA A 2 17.90 30.49 15.19
N ALA A 3 16.84 30.53 16.00
CA ALA A 3 16.72 31.49 17.11
C ALA A 3 17.54 31.12 18.36
N TRP A 4 17.99 29.86 18.49
CA TRP A 4 18.68 29.38 19.69
C TRP A 4 20.21 29.52 19.57
N PHE A 5 20.73 29.57 18.35
CA PHE A 5 22.17 29.73 18.09
C PHE A 5 22.39 30.86 17.08
N PRO A 6 22.43 32.13 17.55
CA PRO A 6 22.59 33.29 16.67
C PRO A 6 23.97 33.33 15.99
N ASP A 7 25.01 32.82 16.66
CA ASP A 7 26.38 32.82 16.14
C ASP A 7 26.75 31.56 15.32
N GLY A 8 25.80 30.65 15.06
CA GLY A 8 26.07 29.42 14.30
C GLY A 8 26.90 28.38 15.08
N ILE A 9 27.34 27.31 14.38
CA ILE A 9 28.20 26.28 14.97
C ILE A 9 29.67 26.71 14.80
N HIS A 10 30.41 26.72 15.91
CA HIS A 10 31.85 26.95 15.91
C HIS A 10 32.58 25.64 15.61
N SER A 11 33.25 25.56 14.47
CA SER A 11 34.15 24.45 14.15
C SER A 11 35.50 24.99 13.71
N ASP A 12 36.53 24.75 14.52
CA ASP A 12 37.95 25.03 14.23
C ASP A 12 38.24 26.44 13.66
N GLY A 13 37.80 27.48 14.39
CA GLY A 13 38.06 28.88 14.03
C GLY A 13 37.19 29.46 12.90
N SER A 14 36.27 28.67 12.34
CA SER A 14 35.31 29.11 11.32
C SER A 14 33.86 29.00 11.82
N ILE A 15 33.07 30.04 11.54
CA ILE A 15 31.67 30.14 11.96
C ILE A 15 30.77 29.64 10.81
N TYR A 16 30.05 28.54 11.04
CA TYR A 16 29.09 28.01 10.08
C TYR A 16 27.66 28.41 10.46
N PRO A 17 26.99 29.28 9.66
CA PRO A 17 25.60 29.62 9.91
C PRO A 17 24.68 28.44 9.61
N ILE A 18 23.70 28.19 10.48
CA ILE A 18 22.72 27.13 10.30
C ILE A 18 21.74 27.56 9.19
N LEU A 19 21.68 26.80 8.09
CA LEU A 19 20.70 27.02 7.03
C LEU A 19 19.37 26.32 7.38
N PRO A 20 18.31 27.05 7.78
CA PRO A 20 17.04 26.42 8.18
C PRO A 20 16.33 25.71 7.01
N GLY A 21 16.63 26.09 5.76
CA GLY A 21 16.02 25.50 4.57
C GLY A 21 16.25 24.00 4.45
N GLY A 22 17.45 23.50 4.72
CA GLY A 22 17.76 22.07 4.65
C GLY A 22 16.94 21.25 5.65
N TYR A 23 16.79 21.75 6.88
CA TYR A 23 15.98 21.10 7.91
C TYR A 23 14.48 21.12 7.59
N ALA A 24 13.98 22.20 7.00
CA ALA A 24 12.58 22.30 6.57
C ALA A 24 12.26 21.24 5.50
N ILE A 25 13.16 21.06 4.54
CA ILE A 25 13.03 20.07 3.46
C ILE A 25 13.03 18.63 4.03
N VAL A 26 13.93 18.32 4.97
CA VAL A 26 13.97 17.02 5.66
C VAL A 26 12.64 16.73 6.36
N GLY A 27 12.09 17.71 7.08
CA GLY A 27 10.82 17.56 7.78
C GLY A 27 9.64 17.33 6.81
N ALA A 28 9.60 18.07 5.70
CA ALA A 28 8.58 17.90 4.67
C ALA A 28 8.65 16.51 4.01
N ALA A 29 9.87 16.02 3.71
CA ALA A 29 10.08 14.70 3.14
C ALA A 29 9.67 13.58 4.11
N ALA A 30 10.05 13.70 5.38
CA ALA A 30 9.75 12.72 6.43
C ALA A 30 8.26 12.60 6.69
N LEU A 31 7.53 13.72 6.80
CA LEU A 31 6.08 13.71 6.99
C LEU A 31 5.37 13.10 5.78
N SER A 32 5.77 13.49 4.56
CA SER A 32 5.16 12.99 3.33
C SER A 32 5.36 11.48 3.19
N GLY A 33 6.58 10.98 3.46
CA GLY A 33 6.88 9.55 3.46
C GLY A 33 6.09 8.78 4.52
N ALA A 34 5.96 9.37 5.72
CA ALA A 34 5.28 8.75 6.85
C ALA A 34 3.79 8.56 6.60
N VAL A 35 3.14 9.51 5.91
CA VAL A 35 1.70 9.42 5.60
C VAL A 35 1.42 8.37 4.52
N THR A 36 2.31 8.24 3.54
CA THR A 36 2.16 7.31 2.41
C THR A 36 2.78 5.94 2.66
N HIS A 37 3.56 5.76 3.73
CA HIS A 37 4.39 4.59 4.00
C HIS A 37 5.41 4.28 2.88
N THR A 38 5.98 5.31 2.25
CA THR A 38 6.94 5.15 1.14
C THR A 38 8.29 5.81 1.45
N VAL A 39 9.39 5.16 1.07
CA VAL A 39 10.75 5.73 1.19
C VAL A 39 11.13 6.58 -0.05
N SER A 40 10.38 6.45 -1.15
CA SER A 40 10.62 7.17 -2.40
C SER A 40 10.48 8.69 -2.27
N THR A 41 9.73 9.19 -1.29
CA THR A 41 9.59 10.62 -1.02
C THR A 41 10.93 11.28 -0.67
N ALA A 42 11.81 10.56 0.03
CA ALA A 42 13.17 11.03 0.33
C ALA A 42 14.00 11.21 -0.95
N VAL A 43 13.88 10.26 -1.88
CA VAL A 43 14.58 10.26 -3.17
C VAL A 43 14.07 11.37 -4.07
N ILE A 44 12.75 11.57 -4.15
CA ILE A 44 12.16 12.67 -4.93
C ILE A 44 12.66 14.03 -4.43
N VAL A 45 12.64 14.25 -3.12
CA VAL A 45 13.08 15.53 -2.52
C VAL A 45 14.58 15.76 -2.72
N PHE A 46 15.37 14.69 -2.66
CA PHE A 46 16.79 14.72 -2.99
C PHE A 46 17.04 15.12 -4.46
N GLU A 47 16.35 14.48 -5.40
CA GLU A 47 16.47 14.78 -6.84
C GLU A 47 16.12 16.25 -7.11
N LEU A 48 15.09 16.78 -6.43
CA LEU A 48 14.69 18.18 -6.52
C LEU A 48 15.72 19.16 -5.92
N THR A 49 16.53 18.73 -4.95
CA THR A 49 17.52 19.59 -4.27
C THR A 49 18.87 19.59 -5.00
N GLY A 50 19.17 18.56 -5.80
CA GLY A 50 20.34 18.54 -6.70
C GLY A 50 21.72 18.46 -6.02
N GLN A 51 21.80 18.21 -4.72
CA GLN A 51 23.06 18.06 -3.98
C GLN A 51 23.12 16.74 -3.21
N ILE A 52 24.10 15.90 -3.55
CA ILE A 52 24.09 14.49 -3.12
C ILE A 52 24.59 14.28 -1.67
N SER A 53 25.39 15.21 -1.16
CA SER A 53 26.18 15.02 0.05
C SER A 53 25.36 14.90 1.35
N HIS A 54 24.09 15.28 1.34
CA HIS A 54 23.21 15.25 2.53
C HIS A 54 22.14 14.14 2.47
N ILE A 55 22.27 13.15 1.58
CA ILE A 55 21.25 12.10 1.38
C ILE A 55 21.09 11.17 2.58
N LEU A 56 22.19 10.81 3.24
CA LEU A 56 22.22 9.82 4.31
C LEU A 56 21.34 10.22 5.51
N PRO A 57 21.48 11.43 6.10
CA PRO A 57 20.62 11.83 7.22
C PRO A 57 19.14 12.00 6.83
N VAL A 58 18.84 12.44 5.60
CA VAL A 58 17.46 12.56 5.10
C VAL A 58 16.79 11.18 5.03
N MET A 59 17.51 10.20 4.50
CA MET A 59 17.00 8.84 4.36
C MET A 59 16.72 8.20 5.72
N ILE A 60 17.63 8.38 6.70
CA ILE A 60 17.43 7.89 8.07
C ILE A 60 16.19 8.52 8.70
N ALA A 61 16.00 9.84 8.56
CA ALA A 61 14.84 10.54 9.10
C ALA A 61 13.52 10.02 8.51
N VAL A 62 13.48 9.77 7.20
CA VAL A 62 12.28 9.27 6.51
C VAL A 62 11.99 7.81 6.89
N ILE A 63 13.01 6.96 7.00
CA ILE A 63 12.82 5.56 7.43
C ILE A 63 12.27 5.50 8.85
N LEU A 64 12.82 6.30 9.77
CA LEU A 64 12.32 6.37 11.16
C LEU A 64 10.88 6.86 11.21
N ALA A 65 10.55 7.91 10.45
CA ALA A 65 9.19 8.43 10.38
C ALA A 65 8.21 7.39 9.81
N ASN A 66 8.61 6.66 8.76
CA ASN A 66 7.82 5.57 8.18
C ASN A 66 7.59 4.42 9.16
N ALA A 67 8.64 4.00 9.89
CA ALA A 67 8.55 2.93 10.87
C ALA A 67 7.57 3.29 12.00
N VAL A 68 7.64 4.52 12.50
CA VAL A 68 6.71 5.02 13.53
C VAL A 68 5.28 5.09 12.98
N ALA A 69 5.10 5.59 11.76
CA ALA A 69 3.78 5.69 11.15
C ALA A 69 3.13 4.33 10.91
N GLN A 70 3.90 3.33 10.45
CA GLN A 70 3.43 1.95 10.27
C GLN A 70 2.98 1.31 11.59
N SER A 71 3.62 1.66 12.70
CA SER A 71 3.23 1.14 14.02
C SER A 71 1.93 1.73 14.57
N LEU A 72 1.56 2.94 14.15
CA LEU A 72 0.44 3.68 14.73
C LEU A 72 -0.84 3.58 13.89
N GLN A 73 -0.72 3.70 12.56
CA GLN A 73 -1.88 3.84 11.68
C GLN A 73 -1.66 3.15 10.32
N PRO A 74 -2.74 2.65 9.67
CA PRO A 74 -2.66 2.21 8.28
C PRO A 74 -2.30 3.39 7.37
N SER A 75 -1.69 3.10 6.21
CA SER A 75 -1.33 4.13 5.24
C SER A 75 -2.55 4.96 4.83
N LEU A 76 -2.32 6.19 4.36
CA LEU A 76 -3.39 7.06 3.85
C LEU A 76 -4.20 6.36 2.75
N TYR A 77 -3.53 5.61 1.87
CA TYR A 77 -4.17 4.89 0.78
C TYR A 77 -5.07 3.75 1.28
N ASP A 78 -4.58 2.96 2.24
CA ASP A 78 -5.39 1.90 2.87
C ASP A 78 -6.61 2.47 3.58
N SER A 79 -6.43 3.62 4.25
CA SER A 79 -7.51 4.31 4.95
C SER A 79 -8.61 4.75 3.97
N ILE A 80 -8.24 5.35 2.84
CA ILE A 80 -9.19 5.76 1.80
C ILE A 80 -9.93 4.55 1.20
N ILE A 81 -9.21 3.47 0.89
CA ILE A 81 -9.80 2.25 0.32
C ILE A 81 -10.86 1.66 1.27
N ARG A 82 -10.55 1.60 2.57
CA ARG A 82 -11.49 1.12 3.60
C ARG A 82 -12.72 2.00 3.70
N ILE A 83 -12.57 3.33 3.64
CA ILE A 83 -13.70 4.28 3.67
C ILE A 83 -14.58 4.12 2.43
N LYS A 84 -13.97 3.91 1.26
CA LYS A 84 -14.68 3.76 -0.02
C LYS A 84 -15.27 2.36 -0.23
N LYS A 85 -15.03 1.40 0.67
CA LYS A 85 -15.49 -0.01 0.59
C LYS A 85 -15.23 -0.64 -0.78
N LEU A 86 -14.10 -0.32 -1.39
CA LEU A 86 -13.73 -0.94 -2.65
C LEU A 86 -13.28 -2.38 -2.37
N PRO A 87 -13.71 -3.36 -3.19
CA PRO A 87 -13.16 -4.71 -3.09
C PRO A 87 -11.69 -4.66 -3.51
N TYR A 88 -10.79 -4.48 -2.54
CA TYR A 88 -9.35 -4.52 -2.71
C TYR A 88 -8.84 -5.87 -2.22
N LEU A 89 -8.08 -6.55 -3.08
CA LEU A 89 -7.38 -7.77 -2.68
C LEU A 89 -6.15 -7.33 -1.87
N PRO A 90 -6.10 -7.60 -0.56
CA PRO A 90 -4.89 -7.33 0.20
C PRO A 90 -3.74 -8.12 -0.42
N GLU A 91 -2.52 -7.58 -0.38
CA GLU A 91 -1.34 -8.33 -0.79
C GLU A 91 -1.28 -9.61 0.06
N LEU A 92 -1.33 -10.77 -0.59
CA LEU A 92 -1.13 -12.05 0.07
C LEU A 92 0.32 -12.09 0.56
N GLY A 93 0.54 -11.63 1.78
CA GLY A 93 1.76 -11.90 2.52
C GLY A 93 2.00 -13.41 2.59
N TRP A 94 3.26 -13.79 2.70
CA TRP A 94 3.72 -15.18 2.59
C TRP A 94 3.09 -16.15 3.61
N GLY A 95 2.37 -15.63 4.62
CA GLY A 95 1.59 -16.41 5.59
C GLY A 95 0.12 -16.69 5.23
N HIS A 96 -0.39 -16.20 4.09
CA HIS A 96 -1.82 -16.37 3.72
C HIS A 96 -2.05 -17.26 2.50
N HIS A 97 -0.99 -17.85 1.94
CA HIS A 97 -1.06 -18.65 0.72
C HIS A 97 -1.92 -19.92 0.88
N GLU A 98 -2.03 -20.46 2.10
CA GLU A 98 -2.75 -21.71 2.35
C GLU A 98 -4.28 -21.54 2.48
N TYR A 99 -4.75 -20.40 3.03
CA TYR A 99 -6.18 -20.18 3.31
C TYR A 99 -7.00 -19.76 2.09
N VAL A 100 -6.37 -19.12 1.12
CA VAL A 100 -7.07 -18.49 -0.01
C VAL A 100 -7.40 -19.50 -1.11
N GLN A 101 -6.53 -20.49 -1.34
CA GLN A 101 -6.75 -21.48 -2.41
C GLN A 101 -7.97 -22.37 -2.16
N HIS A 102 -8.25 -22.70 -0.89
CA HIS A 102 -9.40 -23.55 -0.53
C HIS A 102 -10.75 -22.83 -0.54
N ASN A 103 -10.78 -21.50 -0.40
CA ASN A 103 -12.02 -20.71 -0.24
C ASN A 103 -12.41 -19.88 -1.47
N ILE A 104 -11.47 -19.54 -2.37
CA ILE A 104 -11.80 -18.82 -3.61
C ILE A 104 -12.38 -19.75 -4.68
N LEU A 105 -12.07 -21.05 -4.64
CA LEU A 105 -12.65 -22.00 -5.57
C LEU A 105 -14.15 -22.15 -5.28
N MET A 106 -14.99 -21.58 -6.14
CA MET A 106 -16.43 -21.83 -6.18
C MET A 106 -16.67 -23.35 -6.30
N LYS A 107 -16.97 -24.01 -5.18
CA LYS A 107 -17.32 -25.44 -5.10
C LYS A 107 -18.68 -25.78 -5.74
N SER A 108 -19.25 -24.86 -6.53
CA SER A 108 -20.50 -25.04 -7.26
C SER A 108 -20.30 -24.85 -8.76
N LEU A 109 -19.34 -25.58 -9.34
CA LEU A 109 -19.45 -25.91 -10.75
C LEU A 109 -20.61 -26.90 -10.88
N LYS A 110 -21.77 -26.41 -11.34
CA LYS A 110 -22.86 -27.25 -11.80
C LYS A 110 -22.37 -27.96 -13.07
N GLN A 111 -21.64 -29.06 -12.90
CA GLN A 111 -21.21 -29.91 -14.00
C GLN A 111 -22.47 -30.44 -14.69
N ILE A 112 -22.76 -29.88 -15.86
CA ILE A 112 -23.76 -30.43 -16.76
C ILE A 112 -23.13 -31.69 -17.36
N CYS A 113 -23.45 -32.84 -16.76
CA CYS A 113 -23.11 -34.14 -17.30
C CYS A 113 -23.98 -34.40 -18.54
N ASN A 114 -23.33 -34.76 -19.65
CA ASN A 114 -23.97 -34.95 -20.96
C ASN A 114 -25.06 -36.04 -20.92
N SER A 115 -24.91 -37.05 -20.06
CA SER A 115 -25.88 -38.16 -19.92
C SER A 115 -27.11 -37.81 -19.07
N THR A 116 -27.00 -36.91 -18.09
CA THR A 116 -28.15 -36.52 -17.23
C THR A 116 -29.09 -35.55 -17.95
N CYS A 117 -28.56 -34.74 -18.89
CA CYS A 117 -29.34 -33.77 -19.65
C CYS A 117 -30.30 -34.45 -20.64
N LEU A 118 -29.84 -35.49 -21.35
CA LEU A 118 -30.67 -36.27 -22.27
C LEU A 118 -31.85 -36.94 -21.55
N LEU A 119 -31.65 -37.47 -20.33
CA LEU A 119 -32.72 -38.12 -19.56
C LEU A 119 -33.76 -37.10 -19.08
N LYS A 120 -33.33 -35.90 -18.66
CA LYS A 120 -34.24 -34.80 -18.30
C LYS A 120 -35.04 -34.28 -19.50
N ILE A 121 -34.43 -34.14 -20.68
CA ILE A 121 -35.09 -33.69 -21.91
C ILE A 121 -36.05 -34.78 -22.44
N THR A 122 -35.67 -36.06 -22.36
CA THR A 122 -36.50 -37.19 -22.80
C THR A 122 -37.70 -37.39 -21.87
N LEU A 123 -37.52 -37.29 -20.54
CA LEU A 123 -38.62 -37.32 -19.58
C LEU A 123 -39.57 -36.12 -19.73
N TYR A 124 -39.03 -34.92 -20.01
CA TYR A 124 -39.86 -33.75 -20.29
C TYR A 124 -40.69 -33.92 -21.56
N ASN A 125 -40.10 -34.51 -22.62
CA ASN A 125 -40.82 -34.85 -23.86
C ASN A 125 -41.86 -35.98 -23.65
N TYR A 126 -41.59 -36.95 -22.78
CA TYR A 126 -42.54 -38.02 -22.46
C TYR A 126 -43.75 -37.48 -21.68
N SER A 127 -43.52 -36.62 -20.69
CA SER A 127 -44.59 -36.00 -19.88
C SER A 127 -45.48 -35.05 -20.68
N LYS A 128 -44.97 -34.40 -21.73
CA LYS A 128 -45.76 -33.55 -22.64
C LYS A 128 -46.60 -34.34 -23.64
N ARG A 129 -46.29 -35.63 -23.88
CA ARG A 129 -46.99 -36.49 -24.85
C ARG A 129 -48.21 -37.21 -24.27
N THR A 130 -48.28 -37.39 -22.95
CA THR A 130 -49.41 -38.04 -22.26
C THR A 130 -50.55 -37.09 -21.85
N THR A 131 -50.37 -35.78 -21.95
CA THR A 131 -51.42 -34.76 -21.69
C THR A 131 -52.14 -34.29 -22.95
N PHE A 132 -51.89 -34.91 -24.11
CA PHE A 132 -52.47 -34.53 -25.41
C PHE A 132 -53.16 -35.72 -26.11
N THR A 133 -53.84 -36.57 -25.32
CA THR A 133 -54.84 -37.55 -25.75
C THR A 133 -56.02 -37.50 -24.81
#